data_AF-A0A4Q5SIL5-F1
#
_entry.id   AF-A0A4Q5SIL5-F1
#
_cell.length_a   1.000
_cell.length_b   1.000
_cell.length_c   1.000
_cell.angle_alpha   90.00
_cell.angle_beta   90.00
_cell.angle_gamma   90.00
#
_symmetry.space_group_name_H-M   'P 1'
#
loop_
_entity.id
_entity.type
_entity.pdbx_description
1 polymer ?
#
loop_
_entity_poly.entity_id
_entity_poly.type
_entity_poly.pdbx_seq_one_letter_code
_entity_poly.pdbx_strand_id
1 'polypeptide(L)'
;MSKLFVRLPLIGLAAASLAACATVPQERVSTMQSAAATPASASASQQLKALFERSDEASLERNPTARYYRGDFSQADRLGNGFAPDYYAKERAAAEADLAALKAIDRAALSPEERISYDVFAYNQERTLEQTSPSILPWELYTPIDHFRGFHIGYPRLSSAGGVMPFATVTDYENALKRHAQVPGQLDQAIARMREGMAAKVVLPRLTVETVIQQLDTQLELGTGQTPYWTPIAKFPDAIGAADRARLTAAFRTAIERDIRPSLQKLRTFMADEYLPVARPGVGLAGAP
;
A
#
# COMPACT_ATOMS: atom_id res chain seq x y z
N MET A 1 -3.10 55.95 15.35
CA MET A 1 -2.03 55.60 14.39
C MET A 1 -2.70 54.85 13.23
N SER A 2 -3.24 55.55 12.22
CA SER A 2 -2.59 55.84 10.91
C SER A 2 -2.16 54.57 10.16
N LYS A 3 -2.59 54.23 8.93
CA LYS A 3 -3.51 54.81 7.95
C LYS A 3 -4.03 53.69 7.02
N LEU A 4 -5.26 53.87 6.52
CA LEU A 4 -5.92 53.14 5.44
C LEU A 4 -5.70 53.93 4.14
N PHE A 5 -5.30 53.28 3.03
CA PHE A 5 -5.31 53.85 1.66
C PHE A 5 -5.76 52.70 0.73
N VAL A 6 -6.99 52.68 0.19
CA VAL A 6 -7.65 53.50 -0.86
C VAL A 6 -7.05 53.29 -2.27
N ARG A 7 -7.97 52.98 -3.18
CA ARG A 7 -7.85 52.52 -4.57
C ARG A 7 -7.73 53.67 -5.59
N LEU A 8 -7.30 53.25 -6.80
CA LEU A 8 -7.73 53.70 -8.15
C LEU A 8 -7.03 54.93 -8.80
N PRO A 9 -7.14 55.12 -10.14
CA PRO A 9 -6.01 55.13 -11.07
C PRO A 9 -5.84 56.50 -11.76
N LEU A 10 -4.74 56.70 -12.51
CA LEU A 10 -4.62 57.84 -13.43
C LEU A 10 -4.38 57.37 -14.86
N ILE A 11 -5.35 57.72 -15.70
CA ILE A 11 -5.28 57.83 -17.15
C ILE A 11 -4.52 59.12 -17.48
N GLY A 12 -3.58 59.06 -18.42
CA GLY A 12 -2.87 60.22 -18.97
C GLY A 12 -2.76 60.10 -20.49
N LEU A 13 -3.34 61.07 -21.18
CA LEU A 13 -3.53 61.20 -22.63
C LEU A 13 -2.50 62.20 -23.21
N ALA A 14 -2.35 62.18 -24.54
CA ALA A 14 -1.80 63.23 -25.44
C ALA A 14 -0.28 63.28 -25.65
N ALA A 15 0.29 63.62 -26.82
CA ALA A 15 -0.18 63.80 -28.19
C ALA A 15 1.05 63.94 -29.13
N ALA A 16 0.94 63.37 -30.33
CA ALA A 16 1.35 63.85 -31.66
C ALA A 16 2.56 64.81 -31.83
N SER A 17 3.55 64.45 -32.66
CA SER A 17 4.02 65.29 -33.78
C SER A 17 5.02 64.63 -34.75
N LEU A 18 4.75 64.88 -36.04
CA LEU A 18 5.63 65.09 -37.19
C LEU A 18 6.50 63.96 -37.79
N ALA A 19 6.17 63.70 -39.06
CA ALA A 19 6.96 63.01 -40.06
C ALA A 19 8.24 63.78 -40.42
N ALA A 20 9.35 63.04 -40.58
CA ALA A 20 10.46 63.42 -41.44
C ALA A 20 11.11 62.14 -42.00
N CYS A 21 11.16 62.06 -43.33
CA CYS A 21 11.76 60.97 -44.09
C CYS A 21 13.26 60.85 -43.80
N ALA A 22 13.71 59.65 -43.46
CA ALA A 22 15.04 59.18 -43.78
C ALA A 22 14.91 57.71 -44.20
N THR A 23 15.02 57.46 -45.50
CA THR A 23 15.14 56.12 -46.08
C THR A 23 16.50 55.54 -45.66
N VAL A 24 16.54 54.85 -44.52
CA VAL A 24 17.65 53.98 -44.16
C VAL A 24 17.47 52.67 -44.94
N PRO A 25 18.49 52.13 -45.62
CA PRO A 25 18.40 50.84 -46.27
C PRO A 25 18.07 49.79 -45.20
N GLN A 26 16.90 49.17 -45.33
CA GLN A 26 16.48 48.07 -44.49
C GLN A 26 17.33 46.86 -44.86
N GLU A 27 18.43 46.65 -44.14
CA GLU A 27 19.09 45.36 -44.14
C GLU A 27 18.04 44.31 -43.76
N ARG A 28 17.80 43.36 -44.66
CA ARG A 28 16.94 42.22 -44.35
C ARG A 28 17.65 41.43 -43.27
N VAL A 29 17.30 41.69 -42.01
CA VAL A 29 17.49 40.73 -40.95
C VAL A 29 16.60 39.55 -41.33
N SER A 30 17.20 38.54 -41.95
CA SER A 30 16.60 37.23 -42.05
C SER A 30 16.24 36.81 -40.63
N THR A 31 14.97 36.93 -40.26
CA THR A 31 14.45 36.24 -39.09
C THR A 31 14.62 34.77 -39.39
N MET A 32 15.71 34.18 -38.90
CA MET A 32 15.80 32.73 -38.76
C MET A 32 14.63 32.35 -37.87
N GLN A 33 13.57 31.87 -38.51
CA GLN A 33 12.47 31.25 -37.85
C GLN A 33 13.07 30.12 -37.03
N SER A 34 13.15 30.32 -35.72
CA SER A 34 13.60 29.30 -34.77
C SER A 34 12.72 28.09 -35.04
N ALA A 35 13.31 27.07 -35.65
CA ALA A 35 12.66 25.78 -35.79
C ALA A 35 12.27 25.39 -34.37
N ALA A 36 10.97 25.25 -34.12
CA ALA A 36 10.47 24.76 -32.85
C ALA A 36 11.26 23.50 -32.53
N ALA A 37 12.07 23.55 -31.47
CA ALA A 37 12.87 22.41 -31.05
C ALA A 37 11.89 21.26 -30.84
N THR A 38 12.02 20.21 -31.66
CA THR A 38 11.41 18.91 -31.37
C THR A 38 11.72 18.62 -29.90
N PRO A 39 10.72 18.32 -29.04
CA PRO A 39 10.99 18.07 -27.63
C PRO A 39 12.10 17.03 -27.56
N ALA A 40 13.24 17.41 -26.97
CA ALA A 40 14.37 16.52 -26.83
C ALA A 40 13.85 15.26 -26.13
N SER A 41 14.11 14.09 -26.71
CA SER A 41 13.80 12.82 -26.05
C SER A 41 14.40 12.85 -24.64
N ALA A 42 13.62 12.49 -23.63
CA ALA A 42 14.08 12.43 -22.25
C ALA A 42 15.37 11.59 -22.16
N SER A 43 16.34 12.02 -21.35
CA SER A 43 17.57 11.27 -21.12
C SER A 43 17.29 9.90 -20.48
N ALA A 44 18.21 8.94 -20.59
CA ALA A 44 18.08 7.63 -19.95
C ALA A 44 17.80 7.77 -18.44
N SER A 45 18.50 8.69 -17.75
CA SER A 45 18.26 9.03 -16.34
C SER A 45 16.83 9.54 -16.07
N GLN A 46 16.31 10.44 -16.92
CA GLN A 46 14.95 10.94 -16.79
C GLN A 46 13.90 9.84 -17.03
N GLN A 47 14.13 8.96 -17.99
CA GLN A 47 13.25 7.82 -18.27
C GLN A 47 13.25 6.82 -17.10
N LEU A 48 14.42 6.51 -16.54
CA LEU A 48 14.55 5.60 -15.40
C LEU A 48 13.82 6.14 -14.18
N LYS A 49 14.02 7.41 -13.85
CA LYS A 49 13.31 8.07 -12.76
C LYS A 49 11.80 8.04 -12.96
N ALA A 50 11.32 8.39 -14.15
CA ALA A 50 9.89 8.38 -14.46
C ALA A 50 9.27 6.98 -14.42
N LEU A 51 10.03 5.93 -14.79
CA LEU A 51 9.61 4.54 -14.62
C LEU A 51 9.44 4.21 -13.14
N PHE A 52 10.40 4.55 -12.29
CA PHE A 52 10.32 4.28 -10.86
C PHE A 52 9.14 4.99 -10.19
N GLU A 53 8.94 6.28 -10.49
CA GLU A 53 7.83 7.06 -9.93
C GLU A 53 6.46 6.47 -10.31
N ARG A 54 6.27 6.13 -11.59
CA ARG A 54 5.03 5.51 -12.07
C ARG A 54 4.81 4.12 -11.47
N SER A 55 5.84 3.28 -11.44
CA SER A 55 5.75 1.93 -10.88
C SER A 55 5.40 1.99 -9.40
N ASP A 56 6.03 2.91 -8.65
CA ASP A 56 5.76 3.13 -7.23
C ASP A 56 4.31 3.57 -6.98
N GLU A 57 3.83 4.59 -7.70
CA GLU A 57 2.45 5.08 -7.58
C GLU A 57 1.43 3.96 -7.87
N ALA A 58 1.62 3.24 -8.98
CA ALA A 58 0.76 2.12 -9.35
C ALA A 58 0.81 0.99 -8.30
N SER A 59 1.96 0.74 -7.67
CA SER A 59 2.07 -0.26 -6.60
C SER A 59 1.26 0.14 -5.36
N LEU A 60 1.22 1.43 -5.01
CA LEU A 60 0.45 1.95 -3.88
C LEU A 60 -1.05 1.94 -4.12
N GLU A 61 -1.50 1.96 -5.38
CA GLU A 61 -2.90 1.73 -5.74
C GLU A 61 -3.30 0.26 -5.59
N ARG A 62 -2.43 -0.67 -6.01
CA ARG A 62 -2.68 -2.11 -5.88
C ARG A 62 -2.57 -2.60 -4.44
N ASN A 63 -1.68 -2.00 -3.63
CA ASN A 63 -1.51 -2.29 -2.22
C ASN A 63 -1.63 -1.02 -1.35
N PRO A 64 -2.86 -0.59 -1.01
CA PRO A 64 -3.06 0.64 -0.25
C PRO A 64 -2.47 0.59 1.17
N THR A 65 -2.27 -0.59 1.75
CA THR A 65 -1.68 -0.71 3.10
C THR A 65 -0.20 -0.36 3.15
N ALA A 66 0.50 -0.39 2.01
CA ALA A 66 1.89 0.03 1.91
C ALA A 66 2.07 1.53 2.21
N ARG A 67 1.03 2.34 1.98
CA ARG A 67 1.02 3.79 2.29
C ARG A 67 1.25 4.06 3.77
N TYR A 68 0.69 3.22 4.65
CA TYR A 68 0.78 3.39 6.10
C TYR A 68 2.21 3.32 6.62
N TYR A 69 3.02 2.45 6.04
CA TYR A 69 4.44 2.31 6.38
C TYR A 69 5.31 3.46 5.88
N ARG A 70 4.75 4.33 5.04
CA ARG A 70 5.38 5.56 4.55
C ARG A 70 4.82 6.81 5.24
N GLY A 71 3.95 6.64 6.25
CA GLY A 71 3.28 7.74 6.94
C GLY A 71 2.14 8.39 6.15
N ASP A 72 1.73 7.81 5.02
CA ASP A 72 0.56 8.26 4.26
C ASP A 72 -0.70 7.55 4.79
N PHE A 73 -1.53 8.31 5.49
CA PHE A 73 -2.78 7.87 6.11
C PHE A 73 -4.02 8.39 5.39
N SER A 74 -3.88 8.89 4.16
CA SER A 74 -5.00 9.45 3.36
C SER A 74 -6.12 8.44 3.09
N GLN A 75 -5.82 7.14 3.12
CA GLN A 75 -6.78 6.04 2.99
C GLN A 75 -6.75 5.11 4.21
N ALA A 76 -6.58 5.66 5.41
CA ALA A 76 -6.42 4.89 6.65
C ALA A 76 -7.63 4.05 7.06
N ASP A 77 -8.77 4.14 6.37
CA ASP A 77 -9.94 3.33 6.68
C ASP A 77 -10.01 1.97 5.96
N ARG A 78 -8.99 1.63 5.16
CA ARG A 78 -8.99 0.42 4.33
C ARG A 78 -8.09 -0.66 4.92
N LEU A 79 -8.51 -1.91 4.78
CA LEU A 79 -7.59 -3.05 4.77
C LEU A 79 -7.51 -3.46 3.30
N GLY A 80 -6.31 -3.70 2.79
CA GLY A 80 -6.07 -3.97 1.37
C GLY A 80 -6.86 -5.16 0.83
N ASN A 81 -6.57 -5.58 -0.39
CA ASN A 81 -7.50 -6.32 -1.24
C ASN A 81 -7.84 -7.76 -0.80
N GLY A 82 -7.51 -8.18 0.41
CA GLY A 82 -8.10 -9.36 1.08
C GLY A 82 -7.94 -10.68 0.38
N PHE A 83 -6.82 -10.88 -0.32
CA PHE A 83 -6.56 -12.08 -1.12
C PHE A 83 -7.48 -12.20 -2.37
N ALA A 84 -7.89 -11.05 -2.93
CA ALA A 84 -8.63 -10.97 -4.18
C ALA A 84 -7.99 -11.85 -5.28
N PRO A 85 -8.79 -12.62 -6.05
CA PRO A 85 -8.25 -13.57 -7.03
C PRO A 85 -7.36 -12.94 -8.11
N ASP A 86 -7.59 -11.65 -8.42
CA ASP A 86 -6.89 -10.95 -9.49
C ASP A 86 -5.63 -10.20 -9.02
N TYR A 87 -5.35 -10.16 -7.72
CA TYR A 87 -4.21 -9.40 -7.18
C TYR A 87 -2.88 -9.84 -7.78
N TYR A 88 -2.57 -11.14 -7.72
CA TYR A 88 -1.32 -11.68 -8.26
C TYR A 88 -1.23 -11.58 -9.79
N ALA A 89 -2.37 -11.63 -10.49
CA ALA A 89 -2.41 -11.40 -11.92
C ALA A 89 -2.06 -9.94 -12.27
N LYS A 90 -2.55 -8.98 -11.47
CA LYS A 90 -2.20 -7.56 -11.62
C LYS A 90 -0.73 -7.30 -11.27
N GLU A 91 -0.20 -7.91 -10.21
CA GLU A 91 1.23 -7.80 -9.88
C GLU A 91 2.11 -8.37 -10.99
N ARG A 92 1.74 -9.52 -11.54
CA ARG A 92 2.44 -10.11 -12.69
C ARG A 92 2.44 -9.17 -13.90
N ALA A 93 1.27 -8.69 -14.29
CA ALA A 93 1.13 -7.79 -15.44
C ALA A 93 1.93 -6.48 -15.25
N ALA A 94 1.94 -5.93 -14.03
CA ALA A 94 2.75 -4.76 -13.71
C ALA A 94 4.26 -5.06 -13.83
N ALA A 95 4.73 -6.20 -13.32
CA ALA A 95 6.13 -6.60 -13.44
C ALA A 95 6.56 -6.83 -14.89
N GLU A 96 5.71 -7.44 -15.71
CA GLU A 96 5.96 -7.61 -17.16
C GLU A 96 6.06 -6.25 -17.88
N ALA A 97 5.14 -5.34 -17.60
CA ALA A 97 5.13 -4.00 -18.19
C ALA A 97 6.35 -3.17 -17.76
N ASP A 98 6.72 -3.24 -16.48
CA ASP A 98 7.87 -2.52 -15.94
C ASP A 98 9.20 -3.04 -16.49
N LEU A 99 9.37 -4.37 -16.64
CA LEU A 99 10.57 -4.95 -17.28
C LEU A 99 10.66 -4.57 -18.77
N ALA A 100 9.53 -4.52 -19.47
CA ALA A 100 9.50 -4.08 -20.87
C ALA A 100 9.92 -2.60 -20.99
N ALA A 101 9.38 -1.73 -20.13
CA ALA A 101 9.75 -0.32 -20.08
C ALA A 101 11.22 -0.12 -19.68
N LEU A 102 11.72 -0.90 -18.72
CA LEU A 102 13.10 -0.84 -18.27
C LEU A 102 14.08 -1.19 -19.41
N LYS A 103 13.80 -2.24 -20.19
CA LYS A 103 14.61 -2.67 -21.34
C LYS A 103 14.71 -1.64 -22.47
N ALA A 104 13.79 -0.67 -22.54
CA ALA A 104 13.85 0.42 -23.50
C ALA A 104 14.85 1.52 -23.12
N ILE A 105 15.36 1.52 -21.89
CA ILE A 105 16.31 2.49 -21.38
C ILE A 105 17.74 2.00 -21.67
N ASP A 106 18.55 2.83 -22.32
CA ASP A 106 19.96 2.51 -22.55
C ASP A 106 20.74 2.52 -21.23
N ARG A 107 20.98 1.32 -20.70
CA ARG A 107 21.74 1.10 -19.47
C ARG A 107 23.18 1.63 -19.56
N ALA A 108 23.79 1.70 -20.74
CA ALA A 108 25.16 2.19 -20.90
C ALA A 108 25.24 3.73 -20.78
N ALA A 109 24.12 4.43 -21.00
CA ALA A 109 24.00 5.87 -20.84
C ALA A 109 23.73 6.31 -19.39
N LEU A 110 23.56 5.36 -18.46
CA LEU A 110 23.32 5.61 -17.03
C LEU A 110 24.62 5.76 -16.23
N SER A 111 24.57 6.51 -15.13
CA SER A 111 25.67 6.57 -14.16
C SER A 111 25.94 5.19 -13.54
N PRO A 112 27.11 4.96 -12.90
CA PRO A 112 27.36 3.74 -12.12
C PRO A 112 26.26 3.44 -11.08
N GLU A 113 25.77 4.46 -10.37
CA GLU A 113 24.75 4.35 -9.33
C GLU A 113 23.35 4.06 -9.93
N GLU A 114 23.03 4.70 -11.05
CA GLU A 114 21.78 4.46 -11.77
C GLU A 114 21.74 3.05 -12.38
N ARG A 115 22.89 2.50 -12.81
CA ARG A 115 22.99 1.09 -13.24
C ARG A 115 22.68 0.12 -12.11
N ILE A 116 23.13 0.40 -10.89
CA ILE A 116 22.75 -0.41 -9.71
C ILE A 116 21.24 -0.31 -9.47
N SER A 117 20.68 0.90 -9.53
CA SER A 117 19.24 1.12 -9.35
C SER A 117 18.41 0.39 -10.40
N TYR A 118 18.85 0.42 -11.67
CA TYR A 118 18.30 -0.34 -12.78
C TYR A 118 18.32 -1.85 -12.47
N ASP A 119 19.47 -2.39 -12.08
CA ASP A 119 19.64 -3.83 -11.87
C ASP A 119 18.81 -4.33 -10.67
N VAL A 120 18.74 -3.56 -9.59
CA VAL A 120 17.90 -3.87 -8.42
C VAL A 120 16.42 -3.83 -8.79
N PHE A 121 15.99 -2.85 -9.59
CA PHE A 121 14.62 -2.80 -10.06
C PHE A 121 14.29 -4.00 -10.95
N ALA A 122 15.15 -4.35 -11.92
CA ALA A 122 15.00 -5.55 -12.74
C ALA A 122 14.85 -6.82 -11.88
N TYR A 123 15.75 -7.01 -10.92
CA TYR A 123 15.72 -8.14 -9.99
C TYR A 123 14.40 -8.24 -9.23
N ASN A 124 13.87 -7.13 -8.71
CA ASN A 124 12.60 -7.12 -7.98
C ASN A 124 11.41 -7.51 -8.87
N GLN A 125 11.39 -7.03 -10.12
CA GLN A 125 10.32 -7.39 -11.06
C GLN A 125 10.44 -8.87 -11.48
N GLU A 126 11.65 -9.37 -11.72
CA GLU A 126 11.89 -10.80 -12.02
C GLU A 126 11.47 -11.70 -10.86
N ARG A 127 11.75 -11.32 -9.61
CA ARG A 127 11.24 -12.03 -8.43
C ARG A 127 9.73 -12.03 -8.36
N THR A 128 9.07 -10.93 -8.75
CA THR A 128 7.61 -10.87 -8.82
C THR A 128 7.07 -11.83 -9.89
N LEU A 129 7.73 -11.95 -11.05
CA LEU A 129 7.35 -12.93 -12.09
C LEU A 129 7.57 -14.38 -11.63
N GLU A 130 8.63 -14.65 -10.88
CA GLU A 130 8.90 -15.96 -10.28
C GLU A 130 7.82 -16.32 -9.24
N GLN A 131 7.53 -15.41 -8.31
CA GLN A 131 6.51 -15.59 -7.26
C GLN A 131 5.11 -15.80 -7.84
N THR A 132 4.81 -15.15 -8.97
CA THR A 132 3.52 -15.27 -9.68
C THR A 132 3.53 -16.34 -10.78
N SER A 133 4.58 -17.16 -10.87
CA SER A 133 4.64 -18.27 -11.83
C SER A 133 3.64 -19.38 -11.46
N PRO A 134 3.16 -20.19 -12.42
CA PRO A 134 2.23 -21.28 -12.12
C PRO A 134 2.75 -22.31 -11.11
N SER A 135 4.07 -22.47 -11.00
CA SER A 135 4.71 -23.38 -10.05
C SER A 135 4.81 -22.85 -8.62
N ILE A 136 4.86 -21.51 -8.44
CA ILE A 136 5.06 -20.88 -7.12
C ILE A 136 3.78 -20.25 -6.59
N LEU A 137 2.98 -19.62 -7.45
CA LEU A 137 1.78 -18.90 -7.08
C LEU A 137 0.81 -19.70 -6.20
N PRO A 138 0.59 -21.01 -6.39
CA PRO A 138 -0.26 -21.78 -5.48
C PRO A 138 0.17 -21.70 -4.02
N TRP A 139 1.49 -21.67 -3.72
CA TRP A 139 1.99 -21.56 -2.35
C TRP A 139 1.69 -20.19 -1.76
N GLU A 140 1.85 -19.12 -2.53
CA GLU A 140 1.54 -17.76 -2.11
C GLU A 140 0.03 -17.54 -1.93
N LEU A 141 -0.76 -18.06 -2.87
CA LEU A 141 -2.21 -17.86 -2.92
C LEU A 141 -2.94 -18.66 -1.84
N TYR A 142 -2.54 -19.92 -1.63
CA TYR A 142 -3.28 -20.86 -0.78
C TYR A 142 -2.73 -21.02 0.64
N THR A 143 -1.58 -20.41 0.95
CA THR A 143 -1.05 -20.36 2.32
C THR A 143 -0.93 -18.92 2.85
N PRO A 144 -2.03 -18.14 2.87
CA PRO A 144 -2.03 -16.73 3.29
C PRO A 144 -1.72 -16.51 4.79
N ILE A 145 -1.68 -17.60 5.56
CA ILE A 145 -1.46 -17.61 7.01
C ILE A 145 -0.41 -18.67 7.31
N ASP A 146 0.63 -18.28 8.06
CA ASP A 146 1.61 -19.18 8.66
C ASP A 146 1.99 -18.65 10.07
N HIS A 147 2.96 -19.27 10.75
CA HIS A 147 3.36 -18.87 12.10
C HIS A 147 4.17 -17.55 12.17
N PHE A 148 4.61 -17.00 11.04
CA PHE A 148 5.32 -15.72 10.91
C PHE A 148 4.52 -14.64 10.17
N ARG A 149 3.56 -15.03 9.32
CA ARG A 149 2.82 -14.15 8.42
C ARG A 149 1.32 -14.42 8.49
N GLY A 150 0.54 -13.41 8.15
CA GLY A 150 -0.91 -13.51 8.07
C GLY A 150 -1.61 -12.47 8.92
N PHE A 151 -2.92 -12.43 8.76
CA PHE A 151 -3.75 -11.38 9.36
C PHE A 151 -3.74 -11.43 10.90
N HIS A 152 -3.67 -12.64 11.48
CA HIS A 152 -3.61 -12.86 12.94
C HIS A 152 -2.32 -12.33 13.59
N ILE A 153 -1.27 -12.06 12.81
CA ILE A 153 -0.01 -11.47 13.28
C ILE A 153 0.05 -9.98 12.92
N GLY A 154 -0.23 -9.64 11.67
CA GLY A 154 -0.05 -8.29 11.16
C GLY A 154 -1.07 -7.29 11.70
N TYR A 155 -2.33 -7.70 11.83
CA TYR A 155 -3.41 -6.77 12.17
C TYR A 155 -3.37 -6.26 13.62
N PRO A 156 -3.04 -7.08 14.64
CA PRO A 156 -2.78 -6.57 15.99
C PRO A 156 -1.72 -5.46 16.02
N ARG A 157 -0.61 -5.63 15.28
CA ARG A 157 0.47 -4.62 15.18
C ARG A 157 0.05 -3.36 14.45
N LEU A 158 -0.79 -3.50 13.41
CA LEU A 158 -1.37 -2.37 12.70
C LEU A 158 -2.27 -1.54 13.62
N SER A 159 -3.06 -2.20 14.46
CA SER A 159 -4.15 -1.58 15.23
C SER A 159 -3.81 -1.19 16.67
N SER A 160 -2.65 -1.57 17.18
CA SER A 160 -2.23 -1.22 18.55
C SER A 160 -1.78 0.23 18.67
N ALA A 161 -1.94 0.82 19.86
CA ALA A 161 -1.34 2.10 20.21
C ALA A 161 0.20 2.01 20.09
N GLY A 162 0.82 2.99 19.41
CA GLY A 162 2.25 2.97 19.09
C GLY A 162 2.64 1.95 18.01
N GLY A 163 1.64 1.33 17.36
CA GLY A 163 1.81 0.52 16.16
C GLY A 163 2.00 1.38 14.91
N VAL A 164 1.57 0.84 13.78
CA VAL A 164 1.74 1.50 12.48
C VAL A 164 0.74 2.65 12.29
N MET A 165 -0.49 2.49 12.77
CA MET A 165 -1.55 3.47 12.56
C MET A 165 -1.56 4.55 13.66
N PRO A 166 -1.86 5.80 13.30
CA PRO A 166 -2.00 6.87 14.28
C PRO A 166 -3.29 6.66 15.09
N PHE A 167 -3.31 7.25 16.28
CA PHE A 167 -4.47 7.35 17.17
C PHE A 167 -4.44 8.72 17.88
N ALA A 168 -4.26 9.79 17.10
CA ALA A 168 -4.10 11.16 17.61
C ALA A 168 -5.40 11.97 17.54
N THR A 169 -6.25 11.66 16.57
CA THR A 169 -7.48 12.41 16.26
C THR A 169 -8.71 11.50 16.28
N VAL A 170 -9.91 12.06 16.45
CA VAL A 170 -11.16 11.29 16.38
C VAL A 170 -11.24 10.50 15.06
N THR A 171 -10.86 11.13 13.94
CA THR A 171 -10.82 10.49 12.61
C THR A 171 -9.97 9.23 12.58
N ASP A 172 -8.84 9.19 13.30
CA ASP A 172 -7.99 8.00 13.36
C ASP A 172 -8.71 6.82 14.00
N TYR A 173 -9.45 7.07 15.08
CA TYR A 173 -10.27 6.05 15.76
C TYR A 173 -11.44 5.59 14.86
N GLU A 174 -12.09 6.48 14.13
CA GLU A 174 -13.14 6.11 13.17
C GLU A 174 -12.58 5.24 12.04
N ASN A 175 -11.41 5.59 11.51
CA ASN A 175 -10.73 4.80 10.49
C ASN A 175 -10.32 3.43 11.02
N ALA A 176 -9.90 3.32 12.29
CA ALA A 176 -9.67 2.05 12.94
C ALA A 176 -10.95 1.20 13.04
N LEU A 177 -12.09 1.79 13.45
CA LEU A 177 -13.38 1.08 13.50
C LEU A 177 -13.82 0.56 12.12
N LYS A 178 -13.67 1.37 11.07
CA LYS A 178 -13.95 0.93 9.69
C LYS A 178 -13.08 -0.26 9.26
N ARG A 179 -11.83 -0.31 9.72
CA ARG A 179 -10.95 -1.46 9.48
C ARG A 179 -11.33 -2.67 10.34
N HIS A 180 -11.72 -2.47 11.60
CA HIS A 180 -12.22 -3.56 12.45
C HIS A 180 -13.41 -4.27 11.79
N ALA A 181 -14.32 -3.49 11.19
CA ALA A 181 -15.47 -4.03 10.46
C ALA A 181 -15.09 -4.85 9.20
N GLN A 182 -13.88 -4.66 8.65
CA GLN A 182 -13.38 -5.43 7.50
C GLN A 182 -12.69 -6.74 7.91
N VAL A 183 -12.32 -6.91 9.17
CA VAL A 183 -11.60 -8.10 9.68
C VAL A 183 -12.32 -9.42 9.37
N PRO A 184 -13.64 -9.56 9.62
CA PRO A 184 -14.32 -10.82 9.36
C PRO A 184 -14.20 -11.26 7.89
N GLY A 185 -14.42 -10.33 6.96
CA GLY A 185 -14.32 -10.61 5.52
C GLY A 185 -12.91 -10.96 5.06
N GLN A 186 -11.86 -10.40 5.68
CA GLN A 186 -10.46 -10.70 5.38
C GLN A 186 -10.09 -12.12 5.85
N LEU A 187 -10.50 -12.50 7.06
CA LEU A 187 -10.26 -13.84 7.60
C LEU A 187 -11.08 -14.91 6.86
N ASP A 188 -12.31 -14.59 6.46
CA ASP A 188 -13.13 -15.49 5.64
C ASP A 188 -12.51 -15.77 4.28
N GLN A 189 -11.94 -14.75 3.63
CA GLN A 189 -11.21 -14.93 2.38
C GLN A 189 -9.94 -15.75 2.56
N ALA A 190 -9.18 -15.53 3.65
CA ALA A 190 -8.01 -16.36 3.96
C ALA A 190 -8.38 -17.84 4.15
N ILE A 191 -9.45 -18.13 4.90
CA ILE A 191 -9.96 -19.50 5.09
C ILE A 191 -10.38 -20.11 3.75
N ALA A 192 -11.07 -19.35 2.90
CA ALA A 192 -11.47 -19.83 1.57
C ALA A 192 -10.26 -20.22 0.71
N ARG A 193 -9.21 -19.40 0.69
CA ARG A 193 -7.95 -19.71 0.01
C ARG A 193 -7.26 -20.95 0.56
N MET A 194 -7.25 -21.10 1.88
CA MET A 194 -6.66 -22.28 2.51
C MET A 194 -7.44 -23.55 2.15
N ARG A 195 -8.77 -23.49 2.02
CA ARG A 195 -9.58 -24.62 1.51
C ARG A 195 -9.30 -24.94 0.04
N GLU A 196 -9.09 -23.94 -0.81
CA GLU A 196 -8.60 -24.15 -2.19
C GLU A 196 -7.24 -24.87 -2.17
N GLY A 197 -6.33 -24.47 -1.27
CA GLY A 197 -5.05 -25.15 -1.03
C GLY A 197 -5.20 -26.61 -0.61
N MET A 198 -6.12 -26.90 0.31
CA MET A 198 -6.42 -28.28 0.72
C MET A 198 -6.86 -29.14 -0.48
N ALA A 199 -7.73 -28.62 -1.34
CA ALA A 199 -8.16 -29.31 -2.56
C ALA A 199 -6.99 -29.50 -3.55
N ALA A 200 -6.11 -28.51 -3.67
CA ALA A 200 -4.91 -28.56 -4.51
C ALA A 200 -3.72 -29.30 -3.89
N LYS A 201 -3.85 -29.80 -2.64
CA LYS A 201 -2.76 -30.40 -1.84
C LYS A 201 -1.57 -29.46 -1.58
N VAL A 202 -1.80 -28.15 -1.67
CA VAL A 202 -0.84 -27.11 -1.29
C VAL A 202 -1.15 -26.69 0.14
N VAL A 203 -0.54 -27.39 1.09
CA VAL A 203 -0.85 -27.26 2.53
C VAL A 203 0.40 -27.02 3.38
N LEU A 204 0.21 -26.33 4.50
CA LEU A 204 1.28 -26.05 5.46
C LEU A 204 1.76 -27.34 6.17
N PRO A 205 3.01 -27.35 6.65
CA PRO A 205 3.49 -28.36 7.59
C PRO A 205 2.65 -28.41 8.86
N ARG A 206 2.49 -29.62 9.44
CA ARG A 206 1.79 -29.82 10.72
C ARG A 206 2.31 -28.91 11.84
N LEU A 207 3.62 -28.80 12.01
CA LEU A 207 4.24 -27.93 13.03
C LEU A 207 3.80 -26.47 12.90
N THR A 208 3.72 -25.97 11.66
CA THR A 208 3.26 -24.60 11.39
C THR A 208 1.80 -24.43 11.79
N VAL A 209 0.94 -25.40 11.46
CA VAL A 209 -0.48 -25.36 11.81
C VAL A 209 -0.69 -25.39 13.32
N GLU A 210 -0.01 -26.28 14.04
CA GLU A 210 -0.06 -26.36 15.50
C GLU A 210 0.40 -25.04 16.15
N THR A 211 1.45 -24.42 15.62
CA THR A 211 1.94 -23.13 16.11
C THR A 211 0.93 -22.01 15.88
N VAL A 212 0.27 -21.96 14.70
CA VAL A 212 -0.78 -20.98 14.41
C VAL A 212 -1.97 -21.15 15.37
N ILE A 213 -2.38 -22.39 15.66
CA ILE A 213 -3.45 -22.68 16.64
C ILE A 213 -3.07 -22.13 18.02
N GLN A 214 -1.85 -22.39 18.49
CA GLN A 214 -1.37 -21.88 19.79
C GLN A 214 -1.34 -20.33 19.83
N GLN A 215 -0.93 -19.69 18.73
CA GLN A 215 -0.95 -18.22 18.62
C GLN A 215 -2.37 -17.68 18.71
N LEU A 216 -3.35 -18.34 18.07
CA LEU A 216 -4.75 -17.94 18.13
C LEU A 216 -5.34 -18.19 19.52
N ASP A 217 -5.03 -19.31 20.15
CA ASP A 217 -5.44 -19.62 21.53
C ASP A 217 -4.95 -18.53 22.50
N THR A 218 -3.67 -18.16 22.41
CA THR A 218 -3.09 -17.07 23.21
C THR A 218 -3.83 -15.74 23.02
N GLN A 219 -4.24 -15.42 21.79
CA GLN A 219 -5.00 -14.20 21.50
C GLN A 219 -6.43 -14.26 22.04
N LEU A 220 -7.07 -15.43 21.97
CA LEU A 220 -8.45 -15.65 22.40
C LEU A 220 -8.59 -15.74 23.93
N GLU A 221 -7.53 -16.10 24.66
CA GLU A 221 -7.48 -16.09 26.12
C GLU A 221 -7.51 -14.67 26.72
N LEU A 222 -7.01 -13.67 26.00
CA LEU A 222 -7.01 -12.28 26.46
C LEU A 222 -8.45 -11.77 26.64
N GLY A 223 -8.73 -11.03 27.71
CA GLY A 223 -9.98 -10.28 27.82
C GLY A 223 -10.00 -9.08 26.85
N THR A 224 -11.19 -8.54 26.51
CA THR A 224 -11.33 -7.38 25.59
C THR A 224 -10.35 -6.25 25.93
N GLY A 225 -10.24 -5.91 27.21
CA GLY A 225 -9.37 -4.83 27.71
C GLY A 225 -7.86 -5.10 27.64
N GLN A 226 -7.44 -6.33 27.31
CA GLN A 226 -6.04 -6.75 27.21
C GLN A 226 -5.61 -6.97 25.76
N THR A 227 -6.53 -6.89 24.80
CA THR A 227 -6.21 -7.08 23.39
C THR A 227 -5.39 -5.90 22.84
N PRO A 228 -4.50 -6.12 21.87
CA PRO A 228 -3.81 -5.05 21.15
C PRO A 228 -4.78 -4.01 20.56
N TYR A 229 -5.96 -4.46 20.11
CA TYR A 229 -7.02 -3.61 19.54
C TYR A 229 -7.62 -2.62 20.57
N TRP A 230 -7.56 -2.94 21.86
CA TRP A 230 -8.07 -2.06 22.93
C TRP A 230 -7.04 -1.03 23.38
N THR A 231 -5.76 -1.23 23.10
CA THR A 231 -4.69 -0.35 23.58
C THR A 231 -4.85 1.14 23.20
N PRO A 232 -5.44 1.53 22.04
CA PRO A 232 -5.73 2.93 21.74
C PRO A 232 -6.78 3.57 22.65
N ILE A 233 -7.74 2.77 23.12
CA ILE A 233 -8.80 3.21 24.04
C ILE A 233 -8.26 3.38 25.46
N ALA A 234 -7.34 2.50 25.87
CA ALA A 234 -6.65 2.63 27.15
C ALA A 234 -5.74 3.87 27.23
N LYS A 235 -5.41 4.50 26.10
CA LYS A 235 -4.45 5.61 25.98
C LYS A 235 -4.95 6.74 25.08
N PHE A 236 -6.14 7.26 25.36
CA PHE A 236 -6.66 8.43 24.64
C PHE A 236 -5.77 9.67 24.81
N PRO A 237 -5.43 10.40 23.72
CA PRO A 237 -4.83 11.72 23.80
C PRO A 237 -5.75 12.73 24.48
N ASP A 238 -5.18 13.64 25.28
CA ASP A 238 -5.92 14.70 26.00
C ASP A 238 -6.81 15.56 25.10
N ALA A 239 -6.44 15.69 23.82
CA ALA A 239 -7.21 16.42 22.81
C ALA A 239 -8.58 15.79 22.47
N ILE A 240 -8.80 14.50 22.77
CA ILE A 240 -10.08 13.83 22.51
C ILE A 240 -11.06 14.14 23.64
N GLY A 241 -12.18 14.79 23.31
CA GLY A 241 -13.20 15.19 24.28
C GLY A 241 -13.95 14.01 24.92
N ALA A 242 -14.52 14.24 26.11
CA ALA A 242 -15.16 13.19 26.91
C ALA A 242 -16.31 12.45 26.19
N ALA A 243 -17.12 13.18 25.40
CA ALA A 243 -18.21 12.59 24.63
C ALA A 243 -17.70 11.60 23.57
N ASP A 244 -16.65 11.97 22.83
CA ASP A 244 -16.01 11.07 21.85
C ASP A 244 -15.33 9.90 22.53
N ARG A 245 -14.64 10.11 23.66
CA ARG A 245 -14.03 9.01 24.43
C ARG A 245 -15.07 7.95 24.81
N ALA A 246 -16.23 8.37 25.33
CA ALA A 246 -17.30 7.46 25.72
C ALA A 246 -17.85 6.69 24.51
N ARG A 247 -18.17 7.41 23.42
CA ARG A 247 -18.69 6.81 22.18
C ARG A 247 -17.70 5.83 21.53
N LEU A 248 -16.45 6.23 21.37
CA LEU A 248 -15.38 5.41 20.78
C LEU A 248 -15.08 4.18 21.64
N THR A 249 -15.06 4.31 22.97
CA THR A 249 -14.87 3.17 23.89
C THR A 249 -15.95 2.10 23.69
N ALA A 250 -17.21 2.51 23.58
CA ALA A 250 -18.32 1.59 23.35
C ALA A 250 -18.25 0.93 21.96
N ALA A 251 -17.92 1.71 20.93
CA ALA A 251 -17.78 1.22 19.56
C ALA A 251 -16.62 0.21 19.44
N PHE A 252 -15.45 0.49 20.01
CA PHE A 252 -14.31 -0.42 19.99
C PHE A 252 -14.61 -1.72 20.74
N ARG A 253 -15.28 -1.64 21.89
CA ARG A 253 -15.69 -2.83 22.64
C ARG A 253 -16.57 -3.72 21.78
N THR A 254 -17.56 -3.11 21.15
CA THR A 254 -18.49 -3.79 20.24
C THR A 254 -17.74 -4.45 19.09
N ALA A 255 -16.86 -3.72 18.41
CA ALA A 255 -16.09 -4.26 17.27
C ALA A 255 -15.18 -5.43 17.68
N ILE A 256 -14.52 -5.35 18.84
CA ILE A 256 -13.67 -6.44 19.33
C ILE A 256 -14.52 -7.67 19.69
N GLU A 257 -15.59 -7.48 20.45
CA GLU A 257 -16.40 -8.58 20.99
C GLU A 257 -17.28 -9.25 19.93
N ARG A 258 -17.78 -8.48 18.95
CA ARG A 258 -18.74 -8.97 17.95
C ARG A 258 -18.11 -9.33 16.61
N ASP A 259 -17.02 -8.66 16.22
CA ASP A 259 -16.44 -8.84 14.89
C ASP A 259 -15.10 -9.58 14.98
N ILE A 260 -14.14 -9.05 15.74
CA ILE A 260 -12.76 -9.57 15.74
C ILE A 260 -12.65 -10.91 16.45
N ARG A 261 -13.08 -11.02 17.71
CA ARG A 261 -12.94 -12.26 18.48
C ARG A 261 -13.65 -13.44 17.83
N PRO A 262 -14.92 -13.33 17.37
CA PRO A 262 -15.58 -14.44 16.70
C PRO A 262 -14.87 -14.85 15.40
N SER A 263 -14.28 -13.90 14.67
CA SER A 263 -13.53 -14.20 13.45
C SER A 263 -12.20 -14.92 13.73
N LEU A 264 -11.49 -14.53 14.80
CA LEU A 264 -10.30 -15.25 15.27
C LEU A 264 -10.66 -16.66 15.76
N GLN A 265 -11.78 -16.81 16.48
CA GLN A 265 -12.28 -18.11 16.91
C GLN A 265 -12.62 -19.01 15.70
N LYS A 266 -13.28 -18.44 14.68
CA LYS A 266 -13.60 -19.14 13.43
C LYS A 266 -12.35 -19.63 12.72
N LEU A 267 -11.33 -18.78 12.60
CA LEU A 267 -10.03 -19.17 12.03
C LEU A 267 -9.38 -20.29 12.86
N ARG A 268 -9.36 -20.16 14.19
CA ARG A 268 -8.80 -21.18 15.08
C ARG A 268 -9.49 -22.53 14.91
N THR A 269 -10.82 -22.55 14.91
CA THR A 269 -11.64 -23.74 14.69
C THR A 269 -11.34 -24.37 13.33
N PHE A 270 -11.30 -23.58 12.26
CA PHE A 270 -10.90 -24.06 10.93
C PHE A 270 -9.50 -24.69 10.94
N MET A 271 -8.51 -24.02 11.55
CA MET A 271 -7.14 -24.53 11.60
C MET A 271 -7.05 -25.86 12.35
N ALA A 272 -7.77 -26.00 13.47
CA ALA A 272 -7.75 -27.20 14.29
C ALA A 272 -8.56 -28.37 13.71
N ASP A 273 -9.77 -28.09 13.23
CA ASP A 273 -10.75 -29.14 12.93
C ASP A 273 -10.74 -29.55 11.45
N GLU A 274 -10.38 -28.62 10.55
CA GLU A 274 -10.36 -28.88 9.10
C GLU A 274 -8.95 -28.96 8.53
N TYR A 275 -8.07 -28.01 8.89
CA TYR A 275 -6.76 -27.88 8.24
C TYR A 275 -5.69 -28.81 8.84
N LEU A 276 -5.61 -28.92 10.17
CA LEU A 276 -4.63 -29.77 10.85
C LEU A 276 -4.70 -31.26 10.44
N PRO A 277 -5.88 -31.88 10.26
CA PRO A 277 -5.96 -33.28 9.81
C PRO A 277 -5.34 -33.55 8.43
N VAL A 278 -5.28 -32.55 7.56
CA VAL A 278 -4.71 -32.67 6.21
C VAL A 278 -3.33 -32.01 6.08
N ALA A 279 -2.82 -31.40 7.14
CA ALA A 279 -1.52 -30.75 7.15
C ALA A 279 -0.41 -31.78 6.83
N ARG A 280 0.56 -31.37 6.00
CA ARG A 280 1.59 -32.31 5.54
C ARG A 280 2.60 -32.64 6.64
N PRO A 281 3.14 -33.87 6.65
CA PRO A 281 4.24 -34.23 7.55
C PRO A 281 5.56 -33.56 7.12
N GLY A 282 6.53 -33.55 8.04
CA GLY A 282 7.89 -33.06 7.79
C GLY A 282 8.06 -31.54 7.92
N VAL A 283 9.26 -31.07 7.60
CA VAL A 283 9.68 -29.66 7.71
C VAL A 283 10.15 -29.14 6.35
N GLY A 284 10.12 -27.82 6.17
CA GLY A 284 10.57 -27.17 4.92
C GLY A 284 9.74 -27.55 3.70
N LEU A 285 10.20 -27.19 2.50
CA LEU A 285 9.53 -27.50 1.22
C LEU A 285 9.84 -28.91 0.68
N ALA A 286 10.79 -29.64 1.29
CA ALA A 286 11.23 -30.95 0.78
C ALA A 286 10.13 -32.03 0.78
N GLY A 287 9.07 -31.86 1.57
CA GLY A 287 7.89 -32.72 1.61
C GLY A 287 6.67 -32.17 0.85
N ALA A 288 6.85 -31.10 0.07
CA ALA A 288 5.81 -30.59 -0.82
C ALA A 288 5.70 -31.48 -2.09
N PRO A 289 4.50 -31.65 -2.67
CA PRO A 289 4.29 -32.38 -3.92
C PRO A 289 5.05 -31.79 -5.11
#